data_AF-A0A944ZP62-F1
#
_entry.id   AF-A0A944ZP62-F1
#
_cell.length_a   1.000
_cell.length_b   1.000
_cell.length_c   1.000
_cell.angle_alpha   90.00
_cell.angle_beta   90.00
_cell.angle_gamma   90.00
#
_symmetry.space_group_name_H-M   'P 1'
#
loop_
_entity.id
_entity.type
_entity.pdbx_description
1 polymer ?
#
loop_
_entity_poly.entity_id
_entity_poly.type
_entity_poly.pdbx_seq_one_letter_code
_entity_poly.pdbx_strand_id
1 'polypeptide(L)'
;METPVADKVGHVDSARLSHHGSSTSSNKYFLETLRPTVAFISAGDGYPNSRYGHPTRAVLNRLHNIKPLGLKAVYATNKGETPKGLREKDLALVSVVERNIVLRSDGKYFSVNGEQYLSDGAVSPAVSASTPTSETCTSHKRKPDDAGS
;
A
#
# COMPACT_ATOMS: atom_id res chain seq x y z
N MET A 1 -14.95 5.40 -2.44
CA MET A 1 -14.69 5.99 -3.77
C MET A 1 -13.36 5.46 -4.28
N GLU A 2 -13.35 4.31 -4.95
CA GLU A 2 -12.12 3.68 -5.49
C GLU A 2 -12.28 3.36 -6.97
N THR A 3 -13.46 2.89 -7.38
CA THR A 3 -13.81 2.57 -8.77
C THR A 3 -13.49 3.70 -9.76
N PRO A 4 -13.83 4.99 -9.52
CA PRO A 4 -13.57 6.04 -10.51
C PRO A 4 -12.09 6.40 -10.67
N VAL A 5 -11.24 5.99 -9.72
CA VAL A 5 -9.80 6.28 -9.73
C VAL A 5 -9.00 5.14 -10.35
N ALA A 6 -9.54 3.91 -10.33
CA ALA A 6 -8.90 2.73 -10.87
C ALA A 6 -8.41 2.95 -12.31
N ASP A 7 -9.27 3.42 -13.20
CA ASP A 7 -8.94 3.58 -14.63
C ASP A 7 -7.96 4.73 -14.89
N LYS A 8 -7.97 5.76 -14.04
CA LYS A 8 -7.06 6.91 -14.15
C LYS A 8 -5.63 6.53 -13.75
N VAL A 9 -5.51 5.67 -12.74
CA VAL A 9 -4.21 5.21 -12.22
C VAL A 9 -3.68 4.05 -13.05
N GLY A 10 -4.54 3.12 -13.45
CA GLY A 10 -4.14 1.91 -14.16
C GLY A 10 -3.19 1.06 -13.32
N HIS A 11 -2.35 0.28 -14.01
CA HIS A 11 -1.37 -0.60 -13.39
C HIS A 11 -0.32 0.16 -12.56
N VAL A 12 0.14 -0.44 -11.46
CA VAL A 12 1.20 0.11 -10.59
C VAL A 12 2.17 -0.97 -10.13
N ASP A 13 3.41 -0.59 -9.81
CA ASP A 13 4.38 -1.50 -9.19
C ASP A 13 4.03 -1.81 -7.72
N SER A 14 3.58 -0.80 -6.99
CA SER A 14 3.30 -0.94 -5.57
C SER A 14 2.08 -0.14 -5.13
N ALA A 15 1.31 -0.69 -4.19
CA ALA A 15 0.09 -0.07 -3.70
C ALA A 15 -0.04 -0.16 -2.18
N ARG A 16 -0.24 0.98 -1.51
CA ARG A 16 -0.70 1.01 -0.12
C ARG A 16 -2.22 0.87 -0.08
N LEU A 17 -2.73 -0.16 0.58
CA LEU A 17 -4.16 -0.39 0.67
C LEU A 17 -4.82 0.69 1.53
N SER A 18 -5.95 1.21 1.03
CA SER A 18 -6.73 2.22 1.73
C SER A 18 -7.39 1.63 2.98
N HIS A 19 -7.67 2.52 3.95
CA HIS A 19 -8.39 2.18 5.18
C HIS A 19 -7.83 0.94 5.89
N HIS A 20 -6.51 0.81 5.94
CA HIS A 20 -5.80 -0.26 6.66
C HIS A 20 -6.13 -1.70 6.21
N GLY A 21 -6.77 -1.89 5.05
CA GLY A 21 -7.28 -3.20 4.62
C GLY A 21 -8.64 -3.56 5.23
N SER A 22 -9.51 -2.56 5.40
CA SER A 22 -10.92 -2.74 5.78
C SER A 22 -11.74 -3.48 4.73
N SER A 23 -12.83 -4.14 5.16
CA SER A 23 -13.74 -4.86 4.26
C SER A 23 -14.39 -3.96 3.20
N THR A 24 -14.48 -2.65 3.48
CA THR A 24 -15.08 -1.64 2.60
C THR A 24 -14.06 -0.89 1.71
N SER A 25 -12.77 -1.22 1.77
CA SER A 25 -11.71 -0.67 0.91
C SER A 25 -11.06 -1.72 0.03
N SER A 26 -10.22 -1.30 -0.92
CA SER A 26 -9.49 -2.12 -1.90
C SER A 26 -10.40 -3.05 -2.69
N ASN A 27 -11.51 -2.53 -3.22
CA ASN A 27 -12.51 -3.32 -3.93
C ASN A 27 -11.90 -4.11 -5.11
N LYS A 28 -12.62 -5.17 -5.53
CA LYS A 28 -12.15 -6.10 -6.56
C LYS A 28 -11.72 -5.38 -7.84
N TYR A 29 -12.56 -4.48 -8.36
CA TYR A 29 -12.28 -3.74 -9.59
C TYR A 29 -11.00 -2.91 -9.48
N PHE A 30 -10.84 -2.21 -8.36
CA PHE A 30 -9.64 -1.41 -8.11
C PHE A 30 -8.37 -2.27 -8.08
N LEU A 31 -8.38 -3.39 -7.37
CA LEU A 31 -7.23 -4.30 -7.30
C LEU A 31 -6.92 -5.00 -8.62
N GLU A 32 -7.94 -5.39 -9.38
CA GLU A 32 -7.79 -6.00 -10.72
C GLU A 32 -7.33 -4.99 -11.78
N THR A 33 -7.57 -3.71 -11.57
CA THR A 33 -7.07 -2.63 -12.46
C THR A 33 -5.63 -2.26 -12.12
N LEU A 34 -5.33 -2.07 -10.82
CA LEU A 34 -4.01 -1.68 -10.37
C LEU A 34 -2.97 -2.80 -10.50
N ARG A 35 -3.38 -4.07 -10.33
CA ARG A 35 -2.51 -5.26 -10.40
C ARG A 35 -1.12 -5.06 -9.77
N PRO A 36 -1.04 -4.62 -8.50
CA PRO A 36 0.22 -4.20 -7.89
C PRO A 36 1.16 -5.39 -7.67
N THR A 37 2.42 -5.28 -8.10
CA THR A 37 3.48 -6.27 -7.81
C THR A 37 3.65 -6.50 -6.32
N VAL A 38 3.59 -5.43 -5.52
CA VAL A 38 3.64 -5.49 -4.04
C VAL A 38 2.54 -4.61 -3.42
N ALA A 39 1.90 -5.10 -2.35
CA ALA A 39 0.94 -4.30 -1.58
C ALA A 39 1.36 -4.07 -0.13
N PHE A 40 0.91 -2.95 0.45
CA PHE A 40 1.23 -2.56 1.82
C PHE A 40 -0.03 -2.39 2.66
N ILE A 41 -0.02 -2.96 3.87
CA ILE A 41 -1.08 -2.83 4.86
C ILE A 41 -0.48 -2.26 6.13
N SER A 42 -0.66 -0.96 6.32
CA SER A 42 -0.29 -0.30 7.58
C SER A 42 -1.51 -0.28 8.49
N ALA A 43 -1.46 -1.03 9.57
CA ALA A 43 -2.51 -1.17 10.57
C ALA A 43 -1.87 -1.34 11.97
N GLY A 44 -2.44 -0.71 13.00
CA GLY A 44 -1.94 -0.84 14.37
C GLY A 44 -2.27 -2.21 14.97
N ASP A 45 -1.47 -2.66 15.93
CA ASP A 45 -1.75 -3.89 16.67
C ASP A 45 -3.03 -3.72 17.48
N GLY A 46 -4.08 -4.35 16.98
CA GLY A 46 -5.42 -4.16 17.49
C GLY A 46 -5.88 -5.31 18.38
N TYR A 47 -5.28 -6.49 18.30
CA TYR A 47 -5.76 -7.62 19.09
C TYR A 47 -5.23 -7.53 20.54
N PRO A 48 -6.05 -7.76 21.58
CA PRO A 48 -7.47 -8.13 21.56
C PRO A 48 -8.45 -6.93 21.66
N ASN A 49 -7.98 -5.70 21.87
CA ASN A 49 -8.82 -4.57 22.28
C ASN A 49 -9.31 -3.64 21.16
N SER A 50 -9.09 -4.00 19.90
CA SER A 50 -9.45 -3.17 18.74
C SER A 50 -10.84 -3.49 18.26
N ARG A 51 -11.65 -2.43 18.21
CA ARG A 51 -12.96 -2.45 17.58
C ARG A 51 -12.90 -2.49 16.04
N TYR A 52 -11.72 -2.33 15.44
CA TYR A 52 -11.57 -2.12 13.99
C TYR A 52 -11.05 -3.34 13.24
N GLY A 53 -10.17 -4.15 13.84
CA GLY A 53 -9.79 -5.47 13.31
C GLY A 53 -9.31 -5.47 11.85
N HIS A 54 -8.09 -5.01 11.58
CA HIS A 54 -7.54 -4.86 10.23
C HIS A 54 -6.13 -5.45 10.09
N PRO A 55 -5.77 -6.01 8.91
CA PRO A 55 -6.62 -6.23 7.74
C PRO A 55 -7.72 -7.27 7.97
N THR A 56 -8.83 -7.07 7.27
CA THR A 56 -10.00 -7.97 7.33
C THR A 56 -9.81 -9.20 6.46
N ARG A 57 -10.55 -10.27 6.78
CA ARG A 57 -10.58 -11.48 5.95
C ARG A 57 -11.02 -11.21 4.50
N ALA A 58 -11.94 -10.28 4.30
CA ALA A 58 -12.47 -9.92 2.99
C ALA A 58 -11.39 -9.29 2.09
N VAL A 59 -10.48 -8.48 2.64
CA VAL A 59 -9.34 -7.93 1.89
C VAL A 59 -8.32 -9.01 1.57
N LEU A 60 -7.93 -9.84 2.55
CA LEU A 60 -7.00 -10.94 2.32
C LEU A 60 -7.49 -11.87 1.20
N ASN A 61 -8.77 -12.23 1.21
CA ASN A 61 -9.37 -13.05 0.16
C ASN A 61 -9.32 -12.36 -1.22
N ARG A 62 -9.47 -11.03 -1.30
CA ARG A 62 -9.35 -10.32 -2.59
C ARG A 62 -7.92 -10.30 -3.10
N LEU A 63 -6.94 -10.08 -2.22
CA LEU A 63 -5.51 -10.10 -2.58
C LEU A 63 -5.08 -11.45 -3.16
N HIS A 64 -5.56 -12.56 -2.58
CA HIS A 64 -5.34 -13.91 -3.11
C HIS A 64 -5.96 -14.16 -4.49
N ASN A 65 -6.93 -13.36 -4.91
CA ASN A 65 -7.69 -13.58 -6.14
C ASN A 65 -7.28 -12.65 -7.30
N ILE A 66 -6.23 -11.84 -7.13
CA ILE A 66 -5.72 -10.97 -8.21
C ILE A 66 -5.06 -11.86 -9.28
N LYS A 67 -5.60 -11.87 -10.51
CA LYS A 67 -5.10 -12.63 -11.68
C LYS A 67 -4.68 -11.69 -12.83
N PRO A 68 -3.82 -12.11 -13.79
CA PRO A 68 -3.13 -13.40 -13.88
C PRO A 68 -1.70 -13.43 -13.33
N LEU A 69 -1.11 -12.30 -12.92
CA LEU A 69 0.29 -12.23 -12.43
C LEU A 69 0.54 -11.15 -11.36
N GLY A 70 -0.51 -10.71 -10.65
CA GLY A 70 -0.51 -9.39 -10.00
C GLY A 70 0.40 -9.24 -8.78
N LEU A 71 0.31 -10.13 -7.79
CA LEU A 71 0.82 -9.82 -6.46
C LEU A 71 1.88 -10.84 -6.01
N LYS A 72 3.11 -10.38 -5.81
CA LYS A 72 4.23 -11.20 -5.31
C LYS A 72 4.29 -11.25 -3.78
N ALA A 73 4.01 -10.11 -3.15
CA ALA A 73 4.07 -10.00 -1.70
C ALA A 73 3.11 -8.93 -1.16
N VAL A 74 2.69 -9.14 0.08
CA VAL A 74 2.00 -8.15 0.89
C VAL A 74 2.84 -7.92 2.14
N TYR A 75 3.15 -6.66 2.46
CA TYR A 75 3.78 -6.32 3.74
C TYR A 75 2.76 -5.71 4.68
N ALA A 76 2.60 -6.29 5.85
CA ALA A 76 1.64 -5.84 6.87
C ALA A 76 2.35 -5.47 8.17
N THR A 77 1.90 -4.44 8.87
CA THR A 77 2.47 -4.07 10.19
C THR A 77 1.81 -4.80 11.37
N ASN A 78 0.83 -5.66 11.12
CA ASN A 78 0.19 -6.50 12.14
C ASN A 78 -0.34 -7.82 11.52
N LYS A 79 -0.91 -8.71 12.35
CA LYS A 79 -1.43 -10.02 11.93
C LYS A 79 -2.91 -10.04 11.52
N GLY A 80 -3.59 -8.89 11.52
CA GLY A 80 -5.01 -8.79 11.13
C GLY A 80 -6.04 -9.15 12.20
N GLU A 81 -7.30 -9.13 11.76
CA GLU A 81 -8.54 -9.13 12.57
C GLU A 81 -8.77 -10.34 13.48
N THR A 82 -8.13 -11.48 13.24
CA THR A 82 -8.55 -12.73 13.89
C THR A 82 -7.75 -13.05 15.15
N PRO A 83 -8.34 -13.72 16.16
CA PRO A 83 -7.60 -14.24 17.32
C PRO A 83 -6.38 -15.10 16.95
N LYS A 84 -6.45 -15.77 15.79
CA LYS A 84 -5.37 -16.59 15.23
C LYS A 84 -4.47 -15.83 14.25
N GLY A 85 -4.79 -14.56 13.94
CA GLY A 85 -4.11 -13.75 12.94
C GLY A 85 -4.28 -14.25 11.51
N LEU A 86 -3.18 -14.19 10.75
CA LEU A 86 -3.04 -14.72 9.40
C LEU A 86 -3.14 -16.26 9.41
N ARG A 87 -3.83 -16.84 8.43
CA ARG A 87 -3.86 -18.31 8.24
C ARG A 87 -2.62 -18.75 7.47
N GLU A 88 -2.35 -20.05 7.46
CA GLU A 88 -1.24 -20.65 6.69
C GLU A 88 -1.19 -20.18 5.23
N LYS A 89 -2.33 -20.20 4.53
CA LYS A 89 -2.41 -19.66 3.16
C LYS A 89 -2.03 -18.18 3.06
N ASP A 90 -2.31 -17.40 4.09
CA ASP A 90 -2.04 -15.96 4.13
C ASP A 90 -0.55 -15.71 4.39
N LEU A 91 0.10 -16.56 5.21
CA LEU A 91 1.53 -16.47 5.51
C LEU A 91 2.43 -16.72 4.28
N ALA A 92 1.93 -17.42 3.26
CA ALA A 92 2.63 -17.57 1.99
C ALA A 92 2.67 -16.28 1.14
N LEU A 93 1.77 -15.33 1.41
CA LEU A 93 1.63 -14.07 0.66
C LEU A 93 1.99 -12.83 1.50
N VAL A 94 1.72 -12.89 2.81
CA VAL A 94 1.77 -11.73 3.71
C VAL A 94 2.96 -11.86 4.67
N SER A 95 3.93 -10.97 4.50
CA SER A 95 5.05 -10.76 5.42
C SER A 95 4.67 -9.72 6.47
N VAL A 96 4.60 -10.14 7.74
CA VAL A 96 4.39 -9.21 8.86
C VAL A 96 5.73 -8.58 9.23
N VAL A 97 5.81 -7.25 9.18
CA VAL A 97 7.04 -6.49 9.46
C VAL A 97 6.91 -5.69 10.75
N GLU A 98 8.04 -5.55 11.44
CA GLU A 98 8.10 -4.78 12.68
C GLU A 98 8.16 -3.28 12.36
N ARG A 99 7.09 -2.57 12.73
CA ARG A 99 6.94 -1.10 12.74
C ARG A 99 6.95 -0.42 11.36
N ASN A 100 7.95 -0.66 10.53
CA ASN A 100 8.19 0.13 9.31
C ASN A 100 8.20 -0.74 8.05
N ILE A 101 7.55 -0.22 7.01
CA ILE A 101 7.68 -0.68 5.63
C ILE A 101 8.45 0.41 4.89
N VAL A 102 9.67 0.11 4.46
CA VAL A 102 10.55 1.04 3.74
C VAL A 102 10.56 0.65 2.26
N LEU A 103 9.95 1.48 1.43
CA LEU A 103 10.01 1.39 -0.03
C LEU A 103 11.13 2.31 -0.55
N ARG A 104 12.04 1.77 -1.37
CA ARG A 104 13.06 2.53 -2.12
C ARG A 104 12.93 2.21 -3.59
N SER A 105 13.11 3.19 -4.48
CA SER A 105 13.14 2.95 -5.93
C SER A 105 14.20 3.82 -6.59
N ASP A 106 14.79 3.30 -7.66
CA ASP A 106 15.73 4.02 -8.55
C ASP A 106 15.13 4.25 -9.96
N GLY A 107 13.84 3.94 -10.14
CA GLY A 107 13.14 4.05 -11.43
C GLY A 107 13.26 2.83 -12.35
N LYS A 108 14.12 1.86 -12.04
CA LYS A 108 14.23 0.57 -12.75
C LYS A 108 13.93 -0.61 -11.83
N TYR A 109 14.31 -0.49 -10.57
CA TYR A 109 14.05 -1.42 -9.50
C TYR A 109 13.36 -0.69 -8.35
N PHE A 110 12.70 -1.47 -7.51
CA PHE A 110 12.30 -1.02 -6.19
C PHE A 110 12.59 -2.09 -5.15
N SER A 111 12.83 -1.69 -3.91
CA SER A 111 12.99 -2.62 -2.80
C SER A 111 12.04 -2.29 -1.66
N VAL A 112 11.59 -3.34 -0.97
CA VAL A 112 10.77 -3.25 0.24
C VAL A 112 11.51 -3.93 1.37
N ASN A 113 11.93 -3.18 2.38
CA ASN A 113 12.76 -3.67 3.48
C ASN A 113 14.01 -4.44 3.01
N GLY A 114 14.58 -4.06 1.86
CA GLY A 114 15.77 -4.70 1.26
C GLY A 114 15.47 -5.82 0.27
N GLU A 115 14.24 -6.33 0.20
CA GLU A 115 13.83 -7.29 -0.82
C GLU A 115 13.59 -6.57 -2.15
N GLN A 116 14.31 -6.97 -3.20
CA GLN A 116 14.29 -6.29 -4.49
C GLN A 116 13.25 -6.86 -5.45
N TYR A 117 12.62 -5.96 -6.18
CA TYR A 117 11.64 -6.22 -7.22
C TYR A 117 12.02 -5.42 -8.47
N LEU A 118 11.75 -6.02 -9.64
CA LEU A 118 11.86 -5.33 -10.92
C LEU A 118 10.62 -4.44 -11.10
N SER A 119 10.81 -3.16 -11.43
CA SER A 119 9.72 -2.34 -11.97
C SER A 119 9.46 -2.81 -13.39
N ASP A 120 8.20 -3.03 -13.74
CA ASP A 120 7.85 -3.42 -15.11
C ASP A 120 7.84 -2.23 -16.08
N GLY A 121 8.19 -1.03 -15.61
CA GLY A 121 8.24 0.18 -16.41
C GLY A 121 6.87 0.67 -16.85
N ALA A 122 5.79 0.11 -16.30
CA ALA A 122 4.44 0.58 -16.59
C ALA A 122 4.28 2.00 -16.05
N VAL A 123 4.14 2.94 -16.98
CA VAL A 123 3.72 4.31 -16.67
C VAL A 123 2.21 4.30 -16.44
N SER A 124 1.79 4.71 -15.24
CA SER A 124 0.38 5.01 -14.98
C SER A 124 -0.12 6.05 -15.99
N PRO A 125 -1.34 5.94 -16.56
CA PRO A 125 -1.89 6.93 -17.50
C PRO A 125 -1.94 8.35 -16.91
N ALA A 126 -2.01 8.46 -15.57
CA ALA A 126 -1.93 9.71 -14.83
C ALA A 126 -0.58 10.44 -14.95
N VAL A 127 0.52 9.77 -15.32
CA VAL A 127 1.87 10.37 -15.43
C VAL A 127 2.09 11.06 -16.78
N SER A 128 1.15 10.94 -17.73
CA SER A 128 1.15 11.77 -18.94
C SER A 128 0.80 13.25 -18.68
N ALA A 129 0.57 13.64 -17.41
CA ALA A 129 0.58 15.04 -17.01
C ALA A 129 2.01 15.59 -17.08
N SER A 130 2.19 16.62 -17.91
CA SER A 130 3.44 17.34 -18.16
C SER A 130 4.31 17.52 -16.91
N THR A 131 5.59 17.17 -17.03
CA THR A 131 6.65 17.46 -16.05
C THR A 131 6.54 18.92 -15.59
N PRO A 132 6.32 19.21 -14.29
CA PRO A 132 6.55 20.55 -13.79
C PRO A 132 8.05 20.81 -13.89
N THR A 133 8.43 21.79 -14.69
CA THR A 133 9.79 22.32 -14.73
C THR A 133 10.20 22.75 -13.32
N SER A 134 11.45 22.48 -12.96
CA SER A 134 12.01 22.75 -11.65
C SER A 134 11.86 24.22 -11.26
N GLU A 135 10.87 24.52 -10.44
CA GLU A 135 10.90 25.72 -9.62
C GLU A 135 11.38 25.33 -8.22
N THR A 136 12.42 26.03 -7.81
CA THR A 136 13.16 25.90 -6.54
C THR A 136 12.21 25.81 -5.34
N CYS A 137 12.34 24.71 -4.60
CA CYS A 137 11.73 24.54 -3.29
C CYS A 137 12.40 25.51 -2.29
N THR A 138 11.87 26.73 -2.17
CA THR A 138 12.24 27.62 -1.07
C THR A 138 11.56 27.14 0.20
N SER A 139 12.38 26.85 1.21
CA SER A 139 11.98 26.39 2.53
C SER A 139 10.84 27.21 3.13
N HIS A 140 9.76 26.54 3.53
CA HIS A 140 8.82 27.12 4.48
C HIS A 140 9.55 27.37 5.79
N LYS A 141 9.85 28.64 6.09
CA LYS A 141 10.24 29.08 7.43
C LYS A 141 9.14 28.67 8.41
N ARG A 142 9.49 27.87 9.41
CA ARG A 142 8.66 27.68 10.61
C ARG A 142 8.39 29.05 11.22
N LYS A 143 7.12 29.33 11.52
CA LYS A 143 6.69 30.48 12.31
C LYS A 143 7.38 30.38 13.69
N PRO A 144 8.00 31.45 14.22
CA PRO A 144 8.52 31.41 15.57
C PRO A 144 7.36 31.32 16.56
N ASP A 145 7.56 30.51 17.60
CA ASP A 145 6.66 30.41 18.75
C ASP A 145 6.61 31.77 19.45
N ASP A 146 5.41 32.29 19.66
CA ASP A 146 5.17 33.56 20.34
C ASP A 146 5.35 33.32 21.84
N ALA A 147 6.47 33.82 22.38
CA ALA A 147 6.76 33.83 23.79
C ALA A 147 6.29 35.15 24.39
N GLY A 148 5.26 35.08 25.24
CA GLY A 148 5.11 35.97 26.40
C GLY A 148 3.99 37.00 26.32
N SER A 149 2.98 36.83 27.18
CA SER A 149 2.81 37.63 28.42
C SER A 149 1.95 36.87 29.40
#